data_AF-A0A0S3F1E6-F1
#
_entry.id   AF-A0A0S3F1E6-F1
#
_cell.length_a   1.000
_cell.length_b   1.000
_cell.length_c   1.000
_cell.angle_alpha   90.00
_cell.angle_beta   90.00
_cell.angle_gamma   90.00
#
_symmetry.space_group_name_H-M   'P 1'
#
loop_
_entity.id
_entity.type
_entity.pdbx_description
1 polymer ?
#
loop_
_entity_poly.entity_id
_entity_poly.type
_entity_poly.pdbx_seq_one_letter_code
_entity_poly.pdbx_strand_id
1 'polypeptide(L)'
;MIADYLATFDFNLSLIDAVNDPDIADVRSQIAALALGEGLDSGYYATQELAEAFLEAAREANAEITDPHSPAREKLVDILDSGPPYQRSLFDAVATLPLADAASHLAWLTSVMRDRADMYRPVEAARLSTR
;
A
#
# COMPACT_ATOMS: atom_id res chain seq x y z
N MET A 1 -18.23 -8.83 25.06
CA MET A 1 -17.22 -7.81 25.44
C MET A 1 -16.43 -7.41 24.20
N ILE A 2 -15.66 -6.32 24.23
CA ILE A 2 -14.84 -5.89 23.09
C ILE A 2 -13.85 -6.97 22.62
N ALA A 3 -13.37 -7.82 23.52
CA ALA A 3 -12.48 -8.95 23.22
C ALA A 3 -13.10 -9.97 22.26
N ASP A 4 -14.40 -10.29 22.42
CA ASP A 4 -15.09 -11.26 21.56
C ASP A 4 -15.16 -10.76 20.11
N TYR A 5 -15.39 -9.46 19.93
CA TYR A 5 -15.42 -8.83 18.60
C TYR A 5 -14.03 -8.79 17.95
N LEU A 6 -12.98 -8.51 18.74
CA LEU A 6 -11.61 -8.50 18.24
C LEU A 6 -11.10 -9.90 17.88
N ALA A 7 -11.54 -10.94 18.59
CA ALA A 7 -11.11 -12.31 18.31
C ALA A 7 -11.48 -12.78 16.90
N THR A 8 -12.61 -12.30 16.37
CA THR A 8 -13.12 -12.59 15.02
C THR A 8 -12.79 -11.50 13.99
N PHE A 9 -11.90 -10.57 14.32
CA PHE A 9 -11.55 -9.47 13.42
C PHE A 9 -10.97 -9.98 12.10
N ASP A 10 -11.49 -9.46 10.99
CA ASP A 10 -10.94 -9.68 9.66
C ASP A 10 -9.96 -8.56 9.33
N PHE A 11 -8.68 -8.91 9.18
CA PHE A 11 -7.63 -7.96 8.82
C PHE A 11 -7.85 -7.31 7.45
N ASN A 12 -8.63 -7.93 6.57
CA ASN A 12 -8.93 -7.37 5.25
C ASN A 12 -10.10 -6.39 5.26
N LEU A 13 -10.79 -6.19 6.39
CA LEU A 13 -12.01 -5.39 6.45
C LEU A 13 -11.81 -3.98 5.86
N SER A 14 -10.75 -3.26 6.26
CA SER A 14 -10.48 -1.91 5.74
C SER A 14 -10.22 -1.88 4.23
N LEU A 15 -9.64 -2.94 3.66
CA LEU A 15 -9.43 -3.06 2.21
C LEU A 15 -10.75 -3.37 1.50
N ILE A 16 -11.56 -4.26 2.08
CA ILE A 16 -12.90 -4.60 1.57
C ILE A 16 -13.77 -3.35 1.55
N ASP A 17 -13.77 -2.57 2.62
CA ASP A 17 -14.51 -1.31 2.69
C ASP A 17 -14.06 -0.34 1.60
N ALA A 18 -12.74 -0.16 1.42
CA ALA A 18 -12.21 0.71 0.37
C ALA A 18 -12.54 0.24 -1.06
N VAL A 19 -12.66 -1.07 -1.30
CA VAL A 19 -13.07 -1.60 -2.61
C VAL A 19 -14.55 -1.29 -2.90
N ASN A 20 -15.40 -1.30 -1.87
CA ASN A 20 -16.85 -1.15 -2.00
C ASN A 20 -17.36 0.29 -1.74
N ASP A 21 -16.48 1.22 -1.38
CA ASP A 21 -16.82 2.62 -1.15
C ASP A 21 -17.09 3.35 -2.49
N PRO A 22 -18.32 3.80 -2.77
CA PRO A 22 -18.65 4.50 -4.02
C PRO A 22 -18.07 5.92 -4.09
N ASP A 23 -17.65 6.50 -2.97
CA ASP A 23 -17.16 7.87 -2.88
C ASP A 23 -15.61 7.94 -2.93
N ILE A 24 -14.93 6.79 -2.93
CA ILE A 24 -13.47 6.74 -3.05
C ILE A 24 -13.02 6.91 -4.50
N ALA A 25 -11.81 7.43 -4.70
CA ALA A 25 -11.22 7.50 -6.04
C ALA A 25 -11.04 6.09 -6.65
N ASP A 26 -11.39 5.91 -7.92
CA ASP A 26 -11.31 4.62 -8.63
C ASP A 26 -9.94 3.93 -8.47
N VAL A 27 -8.84 4.69 -8.57
CA VAL A 27 -7.48 4.16 -8.37
C VAL A 27 -7.27 3.60 -6.96
N ARG A 28 -7.87 4.23 -5.93
CA ARG A 28 -7.78 3.75 -4.54
C ARG A 28 -8.55 2.45 -4.35
N SER A 29 -9.74 2.34 -4.95
CA SER A 29 -10.49 1.07 -4.97
C SER A 29 -9.68 -0.01 -5.69
N GLN A 30 -9.10 0.30 -6.86
CA GLN A 30 -8.28 -0.64 -7.64
C GLN A 30 -7.06 -1.14 -6.86
N ILE A 31 -6.25 -0.25 -6.28
CA ILE A 31 -5.05 -0.65 -5.55
C ILE A 31 -5.39 -1.36 -4.22
N ALA A 32 -6.52 -1.04 -3.59
CA ALA A 32 -7.02 -1.80 -2.45
C ALA A 32 -7.42 -3.22 -2.84
N ALA A 33 -8.04 -3.41 -4.01
CA ALA A 33 -8.39 -4.73 -4.54
C ALA A 33 -7.13 -5.59 -4.78
N LEU A 34 -6.06 -4.99 -5.31
CA LEU A 34 -4.77 -5.67 -5.49
C LEU A 34 -4.17 -6.13 -4.16
N ALA A 35 -4.39 -5.38 -3.07
CA ALA A 35 -3.82 -5.66 -1.76
C ALA A 35 -4.55 -6.75 -0.95
N LEU A 36 -5.76 -7.17 -1.35
CA LEU A 36 -6.58 -8.14 -0.61
C LEU A 36 -5.91 -9.52 -0.41
N GLY A 37 -4.97 -9.88 -1.28
CA GLY A 37 -4.22 -11.14 -1.22
C GLY A 37 -2.90 -11.07 -0.44
N GLU A 38 -2.49 -9.87 0.00
CA GLU A 38 -1.15 -9.67 0.53
C GLU A 38 -1.07 -9.90 2.05
N GLY A 39 0.09 -10.37 2.50
CA GLY A 39 0.40 -10.50 3.93
C GLY A 39 0.43 -9.15 4.66
N LEU A 40 0.30 -9.18 5.99
CA LEU A 40 0.27 -7.97 6.83
C LEU A 40 1.57 -7.16 6.66
N ASP A 41 2.71 -7.76 7.01
CA ASP A 41 4.00 -7.10 6.93
C ASP A 41 4.51 -7.01 5.49
N SER A 42 4.43 -8.11 4.73
CA SER A 42 4.96 -8.17 3.36
C SER A 42 4.25 -7.17 2.45
N GLY A 43 2.92 -7.07 2.54
CA GLY A 43 2.15 -6.11 1.78
C GLY A 43 2.42 -4.68 2.22
N TYR A 44 2.52 -4.42 3.53
CA TYR A 44 2.84 -3.09 4.06
C TYR A 44 4.18 -2.57 3.55
N TYR A 45 5.26 -3.33 3.74
CA TYR A 45 6.60 -2.90 3.35
C TYR A 45 6.73 -2.77 1.83
N ALA A 46 6.15 -3.68 1.05
CA ALA A 46 6.15 -3.60 -0.40
C ALA A 46 5.41 -2.35 -0.92
N THR A 47 4.25 -2.01 -0.35
CA THR A 47 3.54 -0.77 -0.70
C THR A 47 4.31 0.46 -0.27
N GLN A 48 4.88 0.47 0.94
CA GLN A 48 5.68 1.60 1.45
C GLN A 48 6.88 1.90 0.55
N GLU A 49 7.66 0.88 0.19
CA GLU A 49 8.84 1.04 -0.66
C GLU A 49 8.49 1.66 -2.02
N LEU A 50 7.40 1.20 -2.64
CA LEU A 50 6.93 1.76 -3.90
C LEU A 50 6.43 3.21 -3.74
N ALA A 51 5.68 3.50 -2.67
CA ALA A 51 5.21 4.86 -2.38
C ALA A 51 6.37 5.85 -2.20
N GLU A 52 7.42 5.43 -1.48
CA GLU A 52 8.64 6.22 -1.27
C GLU A 52 9.40 6.46 -2.59
N ALA A 53 9.52 5.44 -3.44
CA ALA A 53 10.16 5.58 -4.75
C ALA A 53 9.41 6.57 -5.66
N PHE A 54 8.08 6.52 -5.70
CA PHE A 54 7.28 7.51 -6.44
C PHE A 54 7.42 8.93 -5.86
N LEU A 55 7.48 9.06 -4.54
CA LEU A 55 7.68 10.35 -3.89
C LEU A 55 9.06 10.95 -4.20
N GLU A 56 10.10 10.14 -4.21
CA GLU A 56 11.46 10.53 -4.64
C GLU A 56 11.46 10.96 -6.11
N ALA A 57 10.83 10.19 -7.00
CA ALA A 57 10.71 10.53 -8.41
C ALA A 57 9.93 11.85 -8.61
N ALA A 58 8.87 12.08 -7.84
CA ALA A 58 8.13 13.34 -7.88
C ALA A 58 9.00 14.53 -7.42
N ARG A 59 9.83 14.34 -6.39
CA ARG A 59 10.77 15.37 -5.92
C ARG A 59 11.83 15.71 -6.98
N GLU A 60 12.39 14.70 -7.62
CA GLU A 60 13.36 14.90 -8.71
C GLU A 60 12.73 15.60 -9.91
N ALA A 61 11.53 15.20 -10.31
CA ALA A 61 10.79 15.85 -11.39
C ALA A 61 10.51 17.33 -11.09
N ASN A 62 10.13 17.67 -9.85
CA ASN A 62 9.93 19.05 -9.41
C ASN A 62 11.24 19.87 -9.39
N ALA A 63 12.38 19.20 -9.21
CA ALA A 63 13.71 19.81 -9.30
C ALA A 63 14.26 19.86 -10.74
N GLU A 64 13.43 19.53 -11.74
CA GLU A 64 13.78 19.48 -13.16
C GLU A 64 14.95 18.52 -13.47
N ILE A 65 15.15 17.50 -12.63
CA ILE A 65 16.14 16.45 -12.88
C ILE A 65 15.60 15.53 -13.98
N THR A 66 16.24 15.56 -15.14
CA THR A 66 15.81 14.81 -16.33
C THR A 66 16.68 13.58 -16.62
N ASP A 67 17.73 13.34 -15.85
CA ASP A 67 18.67 12.23 -16.03
C ASP A 67 17.92 10.87 -16.00
N PRO A 68 18.00 10.05 -17.07
CA PRO A 68 17.44 8.69 -17.07
C PRO A 68 18.05 7.76 -16.00
N HIS A 69 19.25 8.04 -15.51
CA HIS A 69 19.95 7.30 -14.46
C HIS A 69 19.93 8.02 -13.11
N SER A 70 18.92 8.86 -12.89
CA SER A 70 18.72 9.50 -11.59
C SER A 70 18.38 8.46 -10.51
N PRO A 71 18.81 8.68 -9.25
CA PRO A 71 18.60 7.72 -8.16
C PRO A 71 17.14 7.26 -8.00
N ALA A 72 16.15 8.14 -8.13
CA ALA A 72 14.75 7.72 -7.99
C ALA A 72 14.27 6.86 -9.17
N ARG A 73 14.76 7.10 -10.39
CA ARG A 73 14.45 6.26 -11.55
C ARG A 73 15.09 4.89 -11.46
N GLU A 74 16.36 4.83 -11.04
CA GLU A 74 17.04 3.54 -10.82
C GLU A 74 16.34 2.72 -9.74
N LYS A 75 15.94 3.35 -8.62
CA LYS A 75 15.16 2.68 -7.57
C LYS A 75 13.82 2.13 -8.08
N LEU A 76 13.10 2.87 -8.93
CA LEU A 76 11.88 2.37 -9.56
C LEU A 76 12.16 1.18 -10.48
N VAL A 77 13.24 1.22 -11.27
CA VAL A 77 13.66 0.07 -12.11
C VAL A 77 13.97 -1.15 -11.25
N ASP A 78 14.76 -0.98 -10.19
CA ASP A 78 15.14 -2.05 -9.27
C ASP A 78 13.92 -2.72 -8.62
N ILE A 79 12.95 -1.92 -8.15
CA ILE A 79 11.68 -2.43 -7.61
C ILE A 79 10.91 -3.23 -8.67
N LEU A 80 10.89 -2.78 -9.92
CA LEU A 80 10.13 -3.45 -10.98
C LEU A 80 10.81 -4.71 -11.51
N ASP A 81 12.14 -4.77 -11.45
CA ASP A 81 12.93 -5.90 -11.91
C ASP A 81 13.08 -7.00 -10.85
N SER A 82 13.17 -6.62 -9.57
CA SER A 82 13.48 -7.53 -8.46
C SER A 82 12.39 -7.64 -7.39
N GLY A 83 11.41 -6.74 -7.39
CA GLY A 83 10.34 -6.72 -6.40
C GLY A 83 9.28 -7.82 -6.60
N PRO A 84 8.45 -8.10 -5.58
CA PRO A 84 7.31 -8.99 -5.71
C PRO A 84 6.35 -8.57 -6.83
N PRO A 85 5.65 -9.53 -7.48
CA PRO A 85 4.63 -9.24 -8.51
C PRO A 85 3.54 -8.25 -8.07
N TYR A 86 3.29 -8.16 -6.76
CA TYR A 86 2.41 -7.17 -6.15
C TYR A 86 2.84 -5.72 -6.44
N GLN A 87 4.12 -5.38 -6.27
CA GLN A 87 4.62 -4.02 -6.55
C GLN A 87 4.51 -3.68 -8.04
N ARG A 88 4.74 -4.64 -8.93
CA ARG A 88 4.50 -4.47 -10.37
C ARG A 88 3.05 -4.13 -10.66
N SER A 89 2.12 -4.87 -10.04
CA SER A 89 0.68 -4.65 -10.22
C SER A 89 0.23 -3.29 -9.70
N LEU A 90 0.76 -2.86 -8.55
CA LEU A 90 0.53 -1.51 -8.01
C LEU A 90 1.09 -0.42 -8.92
N PHE A 91 2.32 -0.61 -9.42
CA PHE A 91 2.95 0.32 -10.34
C PHE A 91 2.09 0.49 -11.59
N ASP A 92 1.70 -0.60 -12.23
CA ASP A 92 0.90 -0.57 -13.45
C ASP A 92 -0.46 0.14 -13.24
N ALA A 93 -1.05 0.03 -12.04
CA ALA A 93 -2.29 0.72 -11.68
C ALA A 93 -2.15 2.24 -11.53
N VAL A 94 -0.96 2.75 -11.20
CA VAL A 94 -0.73 4.19 -10.96
C VAL A 94 0.18 4.87 -11.99
N ALA A 95 0.84 4.10 -12.86
CA ALA A 95 1.89 4.60 -13.76
C ALA A 95 1.43 5.66 -14.77
N THR A 96 0.13 5.75 -15.04
CA THR A 96 -0.46 6.75 -15.95
C THR A 96 -0.77 8.07 -15.26
N LEU A 97 -0.67 8.13 -13.93
CA LEU A 97 -0.92 9.33 -13.13
C LEU A 97 0.33 10.21 -13.05
N PRO A 98 0.17 11.52 -12.78
CA PRO A 98 1.28 12.36 -12.34
C PRO A 98 2.00 11.74 -11.13
N LEU A 99 3.33 11.82 -11.09
CA LEU A 99 4.15 11.18 -10.04
C LEU A 99 3.69 11.55 -8.61
N ALA A 100 3.33 12.80 -8.39
CA ALA A 100 2.84 13.28 -7.10
C ALA A 100 1.48 12.67 -6.72
N ASP A 101 0.58 12.49 -7.70
CA ASP A 101 -0.74 11.88 -7.48
C ASP A 101 -0.59 10.38 -7.21
N ALA A 102 0.24 9.68 -8.02
CA ALA A 102 0.59 8.28 -7.79
C ALA A 102 1.17 8.07 -6.39
N ALA A 103 2.14 8.90 -5.97
CA ALA A 103 2.70 8.88 -4.62
C ALA A 103 1.63 9.10 -3.55
N SER A 104 0.67 10.02 -3.76
CA SER A 104 -0.42 10.28 -2.82
C SER A 104 -1.35 9.08 -2.65
N HIS A 105 -1.72 8.41 -3.74
CA HIS A 105 -2.57 7.22 -3.69
C HIS A 105 -1.85 6.03 -3.05
N LEU A 106 -0.57 5.82 -3.38
CA LEU A 106 0.24 4.77 -2.75
C LEU A 106 0.47 5.05 -1.26
N ALA A 107 0.75 6.29 -0.86
CA ALA A 107 0.89 6.66 0.54
C ALA A 107 -0.40 6.45 1.34
N TRP A 108 -1.56 6.71 0.72
CA TRP A 108 -2.85 6.33 1.28
C TRP A 108 -2.94 4.81 1.48
N LEU A 109 -2.62 4.00 0.48
CA LEU A 109 -2.64 2.54 0.62
C LEU A 109 -1.65 2.06 1.70
N THR A 110 -0.45 2.63 1.78
CA THR A 110 0.52 2.34 2.84
C THR A 110 -0.09 2.57 4.23
N SER A 111 -0.89 3.63 4.41
CA SER A 111 -1.58 3.87 5.68
C SER A 111 -2.61 2.78 6.00
N VAL A 112 -3.44 2.38 5.03
CA VAL A 112 -4.41 1.28 5.20
C VAL A 112 -3.71 -0.03 5.54
N MET A 113 -2.60 -0.35 4.85
CA MET A 113 -1.82 -1.57 5.08
C MET A 113 -1.15 -1.58 6.45
N ARG A 114 -0.65 -0.43 6.92
CA ARG A 114 -0.10 -0.27 8.27
C ARG A 114 -1.17 -0.49 9.34
N ASP A 115 -2.32 0.15 9.21
CA ASP A 115 -3.40 0.04 10.19
C ASP A 115 -3.87 -1.42 10.30
N ARG A 116 -3.94 -2.13 9.17
CA ARG A 116 -4.18 -3.57 9.09
C ARG A 116 -3.11 -4.39 9.84
N ALA A 117 -1.83 -4.09 9.65
CA ALA A 117 -0.74 -4.79 10.34
C ALA A 117 -0.72 -4.50 11.85
N ASP A 118 -0.96 -3.25 12.25
CA ASP A 118 -0.99 -2.81 13.66
C ASP A 118 -2.10 -3.48 14.47
N MET A 119 -3.21 -3.86 13.82
CA MET A 119 -4.29 -4.63 14.44
C MET A 119 -3.89 -6.04 14.86
N TYR A 120 -2.76 -6.58 14.38
CA TYR A 120 -2.34 -7.95 14.68
C TYR A 120 -2.18 -8.19 16.20
N ARG A 121 -1.46 -7.30 16.89
CA ARG A 121 -1.16 -7.48 18.32
C ARG A 121 -2.43 -7.42 19.19
N PRO A 122 -3.34 -6.43 19.03
CA PRO A 122 -4.62 -6.42 19.74
C PRO A 122 -5.48 -7.65 19.48
N VAL A 123 -5.56 -8.11 18.23
CA VAL A 123 -6.38 -9.27 17.85
C VAL A 123 -5.84 -10.57 18.46
N GLU A 124 -4.53 -10.79 18.41
CA GLU A 124 -3.92 -11.97 19.03
C GLU A 124 -4.10 -11.96 20.56
N ALA A 125 -3.95 -10.80 21.22
CA ALA A 125 -4.21 -10.68 22.65
C ALA A 125 -5.67 -11.02 23.01
N ALA A 126 -6.63 -10.58 22.19
CA ALA A 126 -8.05 -10.90 22.36
C ALA A 126 -8.37 -12.38 22.13
N ARG A 127 -7.72 -13.02 21.15
CA ARG A 127 -7.85 -14.47 20.88
C ARG A 127 -7.33 -15.30 22.04
N LEU A 128 -6.26 -14.86 22.70
CA LEU A 128 -5.71 -15.53 23.87
C LEU A 128 -6.59 -15.38 25.12
N SER A 129 -7.27 -14.24 25.30
CA SER A 129 -8.13 -13.99 26.46
C SER A 129 -9.52 -14.61 26.37
N THR A 130 -9.94 -15.00 25.16
CA THR A 130 -11.26 -15.62 24.88
C THR A 130 -11.18 -17.16 24.80
N ARG A 131 -9.98 -17.73 24.89
CA ARG A 131 -9.74 -19.19 25.02
C ARG A 131 -9.85 -19.63 26.48
#